data_AF-A0A925FIP4-F1
#
_entry.id   AF-A0A925FIP4-F1
#
_cell.length_a   1.000
_cell.length_b   1.000
_cell.length_c   1.000
_cell.angle_alpha   90.00
_cell.angle_beta   90.00
_cell.angle_gamma   90.00
#
_symmetry.space_group_name_H-M   'P 1'
#
loop_
_entity.id
_entity.type
_entity.pdbx_description
1 polymer ?
#
loop_
_entity_poly.entity_id
_entity_poly.type
_entity_poly.pdbx_seq_one_letter_code
_entity_poly.pdbx_strand_id
1 'polypeptide(L)'
;PTIAFTLLDADGRGIPYWHVEERARRAGIAIRGGCFCNPGCAERALGLDAEAAIPCLERMGGHFDPAMLSHCLGGQPVGALRASMGCGSVRADVERLLNFVDTSPGSVANAA
;
A
#
# COMPACT_ATOMS: atom_id res chain seq x y z
N PRO A 1 13.62 14.14 -1.44
CA PRO A 1 13.29 13.38 -0.21
C PRO A 1 12.14 12.40 -0.49
N THR A 2 12.03 11.33 0.28
CA THR A 2 11.03 10.26 0.02
C THR A 2 10.30 9.91 1.31
N ILE A 3 8.98 9.76 1.23
CA ILE A 3 8.12 9.38 2.35
C ILE A 3 7.39 8.10 1.95
N ALA A 4 7.56 7.04 2.75
CA ALA A 4 6.79 5.81 2.63
C ALA A 4 5.65 5.84 3.66
N PHE A 5 4.45 5.40 3.26
CA PHE A 5 3.26 5.45 4.10
C PHE A 5 2.24 4.38 3.69
N THR A 6 1.32 4.12 4.61
CA THR A 6 0.13 3.29 4.38
C THR A 6 -1.08 4.15 4.66
N LEU A 7 -2.12 4.05 3.81
CA LEU A 7 -3.38 4.74 4.05
C LEU A 7 -4.31 3.83 4.84
N LEU A 8 -4.94 4.36 5.89
CA LEU A 8 -5.92 3.64 6.69
C LEU A 8 -7.34 4.05 6.29
N ASP A 9 -8.28 3.13 6.42
CA ASP A 9 -9.71 3.42 6.35
C ASP A 9 -10.24 4.02 7.67
N ALA A 10 -11.54 4.32 7.70
CA ALA A 10 -12.20 4.91 8.87
C ALA A 10 -12.20 4.00 10.11
N ASP A 11 -12.03 2.69 9.92
CA ASP A 11 -11.94 1.69 10.99
C ASP A 11 -10.47 1.43 11.41
N GLY A 12 -9.52 2.17 10.82
CA GLY A 12 -8.09 2.03 11.09
C GLY A 12 -7.42 0.86 10.36
N ARG A 13 -8.10 0.20 9.41
CA ARG A 13 -7.50 -0.89 8.62
C ARG A 13 -6.73 -0.33 7.43
N GLY A 14 -5.58 -0.92 7.12
CA GLY A 14 -4.81 -0.46 5.96
C GLY A 14 -5.48 -0.82 4.64
N ILE A 15 -5.58 0.18 3.78
CA ILE A 15 -6.11 0.04 2.42
C ILE A 15 -5.00 -0.52 1.52
N PRO A 16 -5.25 -1.56 0.71
CA PRO A 16 -4.25 -2.08 -0.19
C PRO A 16 -3.72 -1.01 -1.16
N TYR A 17 -2.38 -0.94 -1.29
CA TYR A 17 -1.74 0.18 -1.98
C TYR A 17 -2.20 0.32 -3.44
N TRP A 18 -2.55 -0.79 -4.12
CA TRP A 18 -2.95 -0.76 -5.53
C TRP A 18 -4.27 -0.01 -5.74
N HIS A 19 -5.18 -0.06 -4.76
CA HIS A 19 -6.42 0.74 -4.80
C HIS A 19 -6.12 2.23 -4.63
N VAL A 20 -5.20 2.57 -3.74
CA VAL A 20 -4.80 3.97 -3.52
C VAL A 20 -4.03 4.52 -4.72
N GLU A 21 -3.12 3.73 -5.29
CA GLU A 21 -2.35 4.07 -6.49
C GLU A 21 -3.27 4.30 -7.71
N GLU A 22 -4.27 3.44 -7.91
CA GLU A 22 -5.30 3.62 -8.94
C GLU A 22 -6.04 4.95 -8.77
N ARG A 23 -6.49 5.25 -7.55
CA ARG A 23 -7.22 6.48 -7.24
C ARG A 23 -6.35 7.71 -7.41
N ALA A 24 -5.09 7.66 -6.96
CA ALA A 24 -4.14 8.74 -7.12
C ALA A 24 -3.86 9.02 -8.60
N ARG A 25 -3.72 7.98 -9.42
CA ARG A 25 -3.53 8.12 -10.87
C ARG A 25 -4.70 8.84 -11.53
N ARG A 26 -5.95 8.48 -11.16
CA ARG A 26 -7.16 9.18 -11.65
C ARG A 26 -7.23 10.63 -11.19
N ALA A 27 -6.69 10.94 -10.01
CA ALA A 27 -6.60 12.29 -9.48
C ALA A 27 -5.39 13.09 -10.02
N GLY A 28 -4.58 12.52 -10.92
CA GLY A 28 -3.38 13.15 -11.45
C GLY A 28 -2.28 13.36 -10.41
N ILE A 29 -2.19 12.47 -9.41
CA ILE A 29 -1.20 12.49 -8.33
C ILE A 29 -0.19 11.36 -8.57
N ALA A 30 1.08 11.71 -8.66
CA ALA A 30 2.17 10.76 -8.87
C ALA A 30 2.69 10.20 -7.54
N ILE A 31 2.21 9.01 -7.17
CA ILE A 31 2.78 8.18 -6.10
C ILE A 31 3.07 6.78 -6.65
N ARG A 32 3.88 5.99 -5.95
CA ARG A 32 4.19 4.61 -6.35
C ARG A 32 3.84 3.65 -5.22
N GLY A 33 3.14 2.58 -5.56
CA GLY A 33 2.91 1.46 -4.67
C GLY A 33 3.90 0.31 -4.90
N GLY A 34 4.07 -0.54 -3.90
CA GLY A 34 4.82 -1.78 -4.05
C GLY A 34 5.10 -2.48 -2.72
N CYS A 35 5.64 -3.69 -2.81
CA CYS A 35 6.08 -4.46 -1.65
C CYS A 35 7.54 -4.19 -1.29
N PHE A 36 7.87 -4.40 -0.02
CA PHE A 36 9.27 -4.43 0.40
C PHE A 36 9.96 -5.66 -0.21
N CYS A 37 11.15 -5.46 -0.79
CA CYS A 37 11.95 -6.55 -1.33
C CYS A 37 12.55 -7.47 -0.25
N ASN A 38 12.63 -6.97 0.99
CA ASN A 38 12.99 -7.74 2.16
C ASN A 38 11.71 -8.14 2.91
N PRO A 39 11.37 -9.44 3.00
CA PRO A 39 10.16 -9.90 3.69
C PRO A 39 10.18 -9.55 5.18
N GLY A 40 11.33 -9.62 5.85
CA GLY A 40 11.47 -9.21 7.26
C GLY A 40 11.19 -7.72 7.48
N CYS A 41 11.45 -6.85 6.49
CA CYS A 41 11.02 -5.46 6.55
C CYS A 41 9.50 -5.33 6.44
N ALA A 42 8.86 -6.12 5.58
CA ALA A 42 7.39 -6.12 5.45
C ALA A 42 6.73 -6.63 6.73
N GLU A 43 7.22 -7.73 7.30
CA GLU A 43 6.76 -8.29 8.58
C GLU A 43 6.80 -7.24 9.68
N ARG A 44 7.94 -6.56 9.85
CA ARG A 44 8.11 -5.55 10.90
C ARG A 44 7.30 -4.28 10.64
N ALA A 45 7.20 -3.82 9.39
CA ALA A 45 6.52 -2.58 9.05
C ALA A 45 4.99 -2.72 9.04
N LEU A 46 4.47 -3.90 8.70
CA LEU A 46 3.04 -4.16 8.50
C LEU A 46 2.44 -5.11 9.54
N GLY A 47 3.26 -5.65 10.45
CA GLY A 47 2.81 -6.60 11.47
C GLY A 47 2.36 -7.93 10.87
N LEU A 48 3.02 -8.39 9.80
CA LEU A 48 2.70 -9.69 9.20
C LEU A 48 3.28 -10.80 10.08
N ASP A 49 2.49 -11.83 10.31
CA ASP A 49 2.95 -13.04 10.98
C ASP A 49 3.79 -13.87 9.99
N ALA A 50 5.07 -14.03 10.31
CA ALA A 50 6.03 -14.77 9.49
C ALA A 50 5.61 -16.24 9.30
N GLU A 51 5.14 -16.90 10.37
CA GLU A 51 4.72 -18.30 10.32
C GLU A 51 3.46 -18.48 9.47
N ALA A 52 2.58 -17.48 9.46
CA ALA A 52 1.41 -17.47 8.57
C ALA A 52 1.79 -17.14 7.11
N ALA A 53 2.83 -16.32 6.89
CA ALA A 53 3.24 -15.89 5.55
C ALA A 53 4.03 -16.97 4.78
N ILE A 54 4.81 -17.81 5.45
CA ILE A 54 5.59 -18.89 4.83
C ILE A 54 4.75 -19.80 3.91
N PRO A 55 3.65 -20.45 4.37
CA PRO A 55 2.87 -21.34 3.51
C PRO A 55 2.17 -20.58 2.36
N CYS A 56 1.86 -19.29 2.55
CA CYS A 56 1.33 -18.44 1.48
C CYS A 56 2.37 -18.22 0.37
N LEU A 57 3.61 -17.91 0.75
CA LEU A 57 4.71 -17.69 -0.19
C LEU A 57 5.12 -18.99 -0.91
N GLU A 58 5.15 -20.13 -0.20
CA GLU A 58 5.43 -21.44 -0.80
C GLU A 58 4.41 -21.82 -1.87
N ARG A 59 3.12 -21.59 -1.60
CA ARG A 59 2.03 -21.83 -2.56
C ARG A 59 2.15 -21.01 -3.85
N MET A 60 2.83 -19.86 -3.80
CA MET A 60 3.03 -19.02 -4.99
C MET A 60 4.11 -19.55 -5.93
N GLY A 61 4.92 -20.51 -5.50
CA GLY A 61 5.86 -21.22 -6.39
C GLY A 61 6.86 -20.31 -7.11
N GLY A 62 7.24 -19.19 -6.50
CA GLY A 62 8.16 -18.21 -7.09
C GLY A 62 7.50 -17.10 -7.92
N HIS A 63 6.19 -17.13 -8.14
CA HIS A 63 5.44 -16.01 -8.74
C HIS A 63 4.83 -15.14 -7.64
N PHE A 64 5.59 -14.15 -7.17
CA PHE A 64 5.13 -13.26 -6.11
C PHE A 64 4.01 -12.33 -6.59
N ASP A 65 2.83 -12.44 -5.98
CA ASP A 65 1.71 -11.52 -6.15
C ASP A 65 1.27 -10.95 -4.78
N PRO A 66 1.40 -9.63 -4.57
CA PRO A 66 0.92 -8.94 -3.38
C PRO A 66 -0.56 -9.20 -3.06
N ALA A 67 -1.44 -9.22 -4.06
CA ALA A 67 -2.87 -9.44 -3.84
C ALA A 67 -3.15 -10.86 -3.35
N MET A 68 -2.46 -11.85 -3.91
CA MET A 68 -2.55 -13.23 -3.43
C MET A 68 -2.02 -13.38 -2.01
N LEU A 69 -0.95 -12.66 -1.64
CA LEU A 69 -0.38 -12.71 -0.29
C LEU A 69 -1.36 -12.11 0.71
N SER A 70 -1.90 -10.93 0.39
CA SER A 70 -2.91 -10.27 1.19
C SER A 70 -4.12 -11.18 1.41
N HIS A 71 -4.65 -11.79 0.35
CA HIS A 71 -5.78 -12.71 0.45
C HIS A 71 -5.47 -13.92 1.34
N CYS A 72 -4.28 -14.53 1.19
CA CYS A 72 -3.86 -15.66 2.01
C CYS A 72 -3.70 -15.29 3.49
N LEU A 73 -3.25 -14.07 3.78
CA LEU A 73 -3.12 -13.50 5.13
C LEU A 73 -4.43 -12.86 5.65
N GLY A 74 -5.59 -13.30 5.16
CA GLY A 74 -6.88 -12.83 5.67
C GLY A 74 -7.21 -11.38 5.32
N GLY A 75 -6.69 -10.87 4.20
CA GLY A 75 -6.92 -9.51 3.72
C GLY A 75 -6.02 -8.46 4.37
N GLN A 76 -4.97 -8.85 5.10
CA GLN A 76 -4.00 -7.89 5.62
C GLN A 76 -3.33 -7.11 4.47
N PRO A 77 -3.17 -5.79 4.60
CA PRO A 77 -2.48 -5.00 3.59
C PRO A 77 -1.01 -5.43 3.50
N VAL A 78 -0.54 -5.61 2.27
CA VAL A 78 0.86 -5.88 1.97
C VAL A 78 1.46 -4.73 1.18
N GLY A 79 2.73 -4.44 1.43
CA GLY A 79 3.44 -3.32 0.79
C GLY A 79 3.08 -1.94 1.35
N ALA A 80 3.51 -0.91 0.63
CA ALA A 80 3.36 0.49 1.02
C ALA A 80 3.28 1.41 -0.20
N LEU A 81 2.81 2.63 0.05
CA LEU A 81 2.89 3.73 -0.89
C LEU A 81 4.15 4.55 -0.64
N ARG A 82 4.63 5.22 -1.69
CA ARG A 82 5.79 6.10 -1.63
C ARG A 82 5.55 7.37 -2.43
N ALA A 83 5.69 8.50 -1.74
CA ALA A 83 5.78 9.82 -2.35
C ALA A 83 7.27 10.21 -2.48
N SER A 84 7.68 10.59 -3.69
CA SER A 84 9.05 11.00 -4.00
C SER A 84 9.08 12.46 -4.43
N MET A 85 9.67 13.29 -3.60
CA MET A 85 9.77 14.74 -3.78
C MET A 85 11.18 15.10 -4.25
N GLY A 86 11.29 16.08 -5.14
CA GLY A 86 12.56 16.53 -5.73
C GLY A 86 12.59 18.03 -6.00
N CYS A 87 13.57 18.47 -6.78
CA CYS A 87 13.73 19.88 -7.16
C CYS A 87 12.53 20.46 -7.94
N GLY A 88 11.77 19.59 -8.64
CA GLY A 88 10.56 19.98 -9.36
C GLY A 88 9.30 20.00 -8.50
N SER A 89 9.36 19.59 -7.23
CA SER A 89 8.20 19.55 -6.35
C SER A 89 7.95 20.92 -5.72
N VAL A 90 6.70 21.37 -5.74
CA VAL A 90 6.26 22.63 -5.12
C VAL A 90 5.26 22.39 -3.99
N ARG A 91 4.95 23.43 -3.21
CA ARG A 91 3.98 23.34 -2.11
C ARG A 91 2.61 22.82 -2.55
N ALA A 92 2.15 23.24 -3.73
CA ALA A 92 0.87 22.80 -4.28
C ALA A 92 0.81 21.28 -4.53
N ASP A 93 1.95 20.62 -4.82
CA ASP A 93 2.00 19.16 -4.97
C ASP A 93 1.74 18.46 -3.63
N VAL A 94 2.31 19.00 -2.55
CA VAL A 94 2.11 18.49 -1.18
C VAL A 94 0.66 18.68 -0.76
N GLU A 95 0.10 19.87 -0.98
CA GLU A 95 -1.30 20.17 -0.65
C GLU A 95 -2.26 19.26 -1.42
N ARG A 96 -1.99 19.00 -2.70
CA ARG A 96 -2.79 18.06 -3.50
C ARG A 96 -2.74 16.64 -2.95
N LEU A 97 -1.57 16.17 -2.51
CA LEU A 97 -1.43 14.86 -1.88
C LEU A 97 -2.15 14.78 -0.53
N LEU A 98 -2.02 15.80 0.32
CA LEU A 98 -2.71 15.87 1.61
C LEU A 98 -4.23 15.87 1.43
N ASN A 99 -4.76 16.72 0.54
CA ASN A 99 -6.18 16.75 0.24
C ASN A 99 -6.70 15.41 -0.30
N PHE A 100 -5.91 14.70 -1.12
CA PHE A 100 -6.26 13.37 -1.59
C PHE A 100 -6.33 12.33 -0.47
N VAL A 101 -5.41 12.40 0.49
CA VAL A 101 -5.39 11.53 1.66
C VAL A 101 -6.60 11.80 2.55
N ASP A 102 -6.93 13.07 2.81
CA ASP A 102 -8.05 13.46 3.68
C ASP A 102 -9.43 13.17 3.07
N THR A 103 -9.56 13.31 1.75
CA THR A 103 -10.85 13.07 1.04
C THR A 103 -11.09 11.61 0.70
N SER A 104 -10.19 10.70 1.08
CA SER A 104 -10.29 9.29 0.70
C SER A 104 -11.36 8.54 1.52
N PRO A 105 -12.49 8.12 0.92
CA PRO A 105 -13.53 7.40 1.65
C PRO A 105 -13.04 6.00 2.00
N GLY A 106 -13.18 5.63 3.27
CA GLY A 106 -12.75 4.36 3.86
C GLY A 106 -13.65 3.16 3.52
N SER A 107 -14.01 2.93 2.25
CA SER A 107 -14.62 1.65 1.86
C SER A 107 -14.20 1.24 0.45
N VAL A 108 -13.12 0.47 0.35
CA VAL A 108 -12.96 -0.39 -0.82
C VAL A 108 -13.63 -1.71 -0.43
N ALA A 109 -14.92 -1.82 -0.75
CA ALA A 109 -15.64 -3.09 -0.58
C ALA A 109 -14.92 -4.15 -1.41
N ASN A 110 -14.60 -5.28 -0.77
CA ASN A 110 -14.06 -6.49 -1.41
C ASN A 110 -14.88 -6.79 -2.67
N ALA A 111 -14.27 -6.63 -3.84
CA ALA A 111 -14.76 -7.26 -5.05
C ALA A 111 -14.44 -8.76 -4.92
N ALA A 112 -15.50 -9.53 -4.73
CA ALA A 112 -15.53 -10.99 -4.74
C ALA A 112 -15.09 -11.57 -6.10
#